data_AF-A0A6N9PVD8-F1
#
_entry.id   AF-A0A6N9PVD8-F1
#
_cell.length_a   1.000
_cell.length_b   1.000
_cell.length_c   1.000
_cell.angle_alpha   90.00
_cell.angle_beta   90.00
_cell.angle_gamma   90.00
#
_symmetry.space_group_name_H-M   'P 1'
#
loop_
_entity.id
_entity.type
_entity.pdbx_description
1 polymer ?
#
loop_
_entity_poly.entity_id
_entity_poly.type
_entity_poly.pdbx_seq_one_letter_code
_entity_poly.pdbx_strand_id
1 'polypeptide(L)' 'MAKISMRVILKSGVEFTTKCDKFTLTRNGLDQVTGYNISGITENKPVYLDFEQVAAIVRVLSDEGGEEAAETE' A
#
# COMPACT_ATOMS: atom_id res chain seq x y z
N MET A 1 13.93 -6.34 8.85
CA MET A 1 13.31 -5.42 7.86
C MET A 1 12.08 -4.82 8.51
N ALA A 2 11.94 -3.49 8.46
CA ALA A 2 10.75 -2.82 8.97
C ALA A 2 9.53 -3.26 8.16
N LYS A 3 8.51 -3.78 8.83
CA LYS A 3 7.25 -4.16 8.18
C LYS A 3 6.42 -2.91 7.93
N ILE A 4 5.82 -2.85 6.75
CA ILE A 4 4.88 -1.79 6.37
C ILE A 4 3.47 -2.29 6.64
N SER A 5 2.71 -1.50 7.40
CA SER A 5 1.27 -1.70 7.56
C SER A 5 0.53 -0.74 6.62
N MET A 6 -0.39 -1.28 5.83
CA MET A 6 -1.16 -0.53 4.84
C MET A 6 -2.64 -0.77 5.03
N ARG A 7 -3.41 0.30 5.09
CA ARG A 7 -4.85 0.25 5.22
C ARG A 7 -5.50 0.64 3.90
N VAL A 8 -6.32 -0.25 3.37
CA VAL A 8 -7.11 -0.01 2.17
C VAL A 8 -8.52 0.34 2.61
N ILE A 9 -9.03 1.47 2.13
CA ILE A 9 -10.37 1.97 2.41
C ILE A 9 -11.17 1.94 1.11
N LEU A 10 -12.26 1.21 1.09
CA LEU A 10 -13.17 1.12 -0.05
C LEU A 10 -14.21 2.24 0.00
N LYS A 11 -14.78 2.61 -1.16
CA LYS A 11 -15.88 3.58 -1.28
C LYS A 11 -17.11 3.19 -0.46
N SER A 12 -17.29 1.89 -0.18
CA SER A 12 -18.34 1.38 0.70
C SER A 12 -18.11 1.69 2.20
N GLY A 13 -16.94 2.20 2.57
CA GLY A 13 -16.52 2.41 3.95
C GLY A 13 -15.88 1.19 4.61
N VAL A 14 -15.85 0.03 3.92
CA VAL A 14 -15.11 -1.15 4.40
C VAL A 14 -13.62 -0.86 4.33
N GLU A 15 -12.90 -1.16 5.41
CA GLU A 15 -11.44 -1.04 5.46
C GLU A 15 -10.78 -2.35 5.90
N PHE A 16 -9.57 -2.60 5.41
CA PHE A 16 -8.74 -3.71 5.86
C PHE A 16 -7.27 -3.32 5.86
N THR A 17 -6.50 -3.98 6.74
CA THR A 17 -5.06 -3.73 6.89
C THR A 17 -4.26 -4.92 6.38
N THR A 18 -3.27 -4.63 5.55
CA THR A 18 -2.28 -5.56 5.00
C THR A 18 -0.92 -5.25 5.60
N LYS A 19 -0.18 -6.27 6.04
CA LYS A 19 1.22 -6.09 6.47
C LYS A 19 2.18 -6.79 5.51
N CYS A 20 3.20 -6.08 5.04
CA CYS A 20 4.15 -6.57 4.05
C CYS A 20 5.53 -5.91 4.19
N ASP A 21 6.55 -6.48 3.54
CA ASP A 21 7.88 -5.86 3.47
C ASP A 21 7.95 -4.75 2.41
N LYS A 22 7.31 -4.96 1.26
CA LYS A 22 7.32 -4.00 0.15
C LYS A 22 5.94 -3.92 -0.50
N PHE A 23 5.55 -2.69 -0.79
CA PHE A 23 4.36 -2.38 -1.57
C PHE A 23 4.66 -1.21 -2.51
N THR A 24 4.37 -1.39 -3.79
CA THR A 24 4.57 -0.36 -4.82
C THR A 24 3.31 -0.24 -5.67
N LEU A 25 2.97 0.98 -6.06
CA LEU A 25 1.86 1.26 -6.97
C LEU A 25 2.39 1.49 -8.38
N THR A 26 1.67 0.95 -9.36
CA THR A 26 1.87 1.28 -10.77
C THR A 26 0.89 2.38 -11.14
N ARG A 27 1.39 3.46 -11.74
CA ARG A 27 0.57 4.58 -12.22
C ARG A 27 0.69 4.74 -13.73
N ASN A 28 -0.35 5.23 -14.38
CA ASN A 28 -0.31 5.62 -15.78
C ASN A 28 0.22 7.06 -15.95
N GLY A 29 0.31 7.55 -17.21
CA GLY A 29 0.77 8.90 -17.52
C GLY A 29 -0.13 10.06 -17.05
N LEU A 30 -1.24 9.75 -16.36
CA LEU A 30 -2.15 10.71 -15.73
C LEU A 30 -2.17 10.55 -14.20
N ASP A 31 -1.14 9.92 -13.62
CA ASP A 31 -1.02 9.62 -12.19
C ASP A 31 -2.10 8.69 -11.61
N GLN A 32 -2.97 8.10 -12.44
CA GLN A 32 -3.96 7.14 -11.97
C GLN A 32 -3.31 5.81 -11.64
N VAL A 33 -3.67 5.24 -10.49
CA VAL A 33 -3.18 3.93 -10.07
C VAL A 33 -3.84 2.85 -10.93
N THR A 34 -3.03 2.09 -11.66
CA THR A 34 -3.48 1.01 -12.55
C THR A 34 -3.09 -0.37 -12.06
N GLY A 35 -2.24 -0.45 -11.02
CA GLY A 35 -1.75 -1.72 -10.51
C GLY A 35 -0.99 -1.57 -9.19
N TYR A 36 -0.63 -2.71 -8.60
CA TYR A 36 0.25 -2.77 -7.44
C TYR A 36 1.13 -4.01 -7.50
N ASN A 37 2.26 -3.95 -6.83
CA ASN A 37 3.10 -5.10 -6.51
C ASN A 37 3.33 -5.14 -5.00
N ILE A 38 3.25 -6.34 -4.44
CA ILE A 38 3.36 -6.58 -3.01
C ILE A 38 4.20 -7.84 -2.76
N SER A 39 5.14 -7.74 -1.83
CA SER A 39 5.99 -8.87 -1.45
C SER A 39 6.28 -8.89 0.06
N GLY A 40 6.66 -10.06 0.57
CA GLY A 40 6.96 -10.23 1.99
C GLY A 40 5.74 -10.06 2.90
N ILE A 41 4.57 -10.48 2.42
CA ILE A 41 3.29 -10.35 3.12
C ILE A 41 3.29 -11.22 4.37
N THR A 42 2.95 -10.63 5.51
CA THR A 42 2.79 -11.34 6.78
C THR A 42 1.34 -11.43 7.22
N GLU A 43 0.49 -10.48 6.81
CA GLU A 43 -0.94 -10.46 7.16
C GLU A 43 -1.78 -9.95 5.99
N ASN A 44 -2.93 -10.61 5.77
CA ASN A 44 -3.99 -10.25 4.82
C ASN A 44 -3.49 -9.95 3.39
N LYS A 45 -3.12 -11.00 2.64
CA LYS A 45 -2.71 -10.85 1.23
C LYS A 45 -3.91 -10.46 0.34
N PRO A 46 -3.93 -9.26 -0.26
CA PRO A 46 -4.92 -8.96 -1.29
C PRO A 46 -4.60 -9.76 -2.56
N VAL A 47 -5.47 -10.71 -2.90
CA VAL A 47 -5.38 -11.50 -4.14
C VAL A 47 -5.86 -10.69 -5.35
N TYR A 48 -6.83 -9.80 -5.11
CA TYR A 48 -7.39 -8.90 -6.10
C TYR A 48 -7.78 -7.58 -5.43
N LEU A 49 -7.57 -6.47 -6.14
CA LEU A 49 -7.99 -5.13 -5.74
C LEU A 49 -8.60 -4.45 -6.95
N ASP A 50 -9.86 -4.04 -6.82
CA ASP A 50 -10.50 -3.16 -7.78
C ASP A 50 -10.21 -1.71 -7.40
N PHE A 51 -9.30 -1.06 -8.14
CA PHE A 51 -8.91 0.32 -7.89
C PHE A 51 -10.04 1.32 -8.13
N GLU A 52 -11.06 0.98 -8.91
CA GLU A 52 -12.24 1.83 -9.06
C GLU A 52 -13.07 1.89 -7.76
N GLN A 53 -12.97 0.88 -6.91
CA GLN A 53 -13.68 0.81 -5.62
C GLN A 53 -12.83 1.30 -4.45
N VAL A 54 -11.53 1.48 -4.64
CA VAL A 54 -10.64 2.00 -3.60
C VAL A 54 -10.86 3.51 -3.47
N ALA A 55 -11.20 3.95 -2.27
CA ALA A 55 -11.29 5.38 -1.93
C ALA A 55 -9.91 5.91 -1.51
N ALA A 56 -9.15 5.13 -0.74
CA ALA A 56 -7.82 5.51 -0.30
C ALA A 56 -6.97 4.29 0.07
N ILE A 57 -5.65 4.44 -0.08
CA ILE A 57 -4.63 3.52 0.47
C ILE A 57 -3.75 4.34 1.39
N VAL A 58 -3.75 4.00 2.69
CA VAL A 58 -3.05 4.73 3.73
C VAL A 58 -1.91 3.87 4.26
N ARG A 59 -0.68 4.38 4.22
CA ARG A 59 0.45 3.75 4.91
C ARG A 59 0.37 4.11 6.40
N VAL A 60 0.20 3.11 7.24
CA VAL A 60 0.21 3.27 8.70
C VAL A 60 1.66 3.15 9.16
N LEU A 61 2.27 4.28 9.51
CA LEU A 61 3.61 4.35 10.10
C LEU A 61 3.54 3.96 11.58
N SER A 62 3.78 2.68 11.90
CA SER A 62 4.06 2.17 13.25
C SER A 62 4.80 0.84 13.06
N ASP A 63 6.03 0.60 13.52
CA ASP A 63 6.75 1.01 14.73
C ASP A 63 8.21 1.42 14.41
N GLU A 64 8.82 2.23 15.29
CA GLU A 64 10.14 2.88 15.29
C GLU A 64 11.26 2.33 14.37
N GLY A 65 11.79 3.22 13.53
CA GLY A 65 12.99 2.99 12.72
C GLY A 65 13.10 4.00 11.60
N GLY A 66 13.45 5.24 11.96
CA GLY A 66 13.89 6.22 10.98
C GLY A 66 15.18 5.72 10.34
N GLU A 67 15.11 5.35 9.07
CA GLU A 67 16.26 5.39 8.17
C GLU A 67 15.74 5.85 6.81
N GLU A 68 16.16 7.06 6.46
CA GLU A 68 15.94 7.75 5.20
C GLU A 68 16.38 6.88 4.01
N ALA A 69 15.62 6.97 2.92
CA ALA A 69 16.23 6.90 1.60
C ALA A 69 15.59 8.00 0.76
N ALA A 70 16.35 9.08 0.63
CA ALA A 70 16.20 10.07 -0.41
C ALA A 70 16.17 9.41 -1.79
N GLU A 71 15.32 9.90 -2.68
CA GLU A 71 15.64 9.93 -4.10
C GLU A 71 15.15 11.27 -4.65
N THR A 72 16.10 12.21 -4.65
CA THR A 72 16.22 13.34 -5.56
C THR A 72 16.09 12.85 -7.00
N GLU A 73 15.26 13.52 -7.80
CA GLU A 73 15.61 14.19 -9.06
C GLU A 73 14.49 15.15 -9.48
#